data_AF-A0A1J5N1Q9-F1
#
_entry.id   AF-A0A1J5N1Q9-F1
#
_cell.length_a   1.000
_cell.length_b   1.000
_cell.length_c   1.000
_cell.angle_alpha   90.00
_cell.angle_beta   90.00
_cell.angle_gamma   90.00
#
_symmetry.space_group_name_H-M   'P 1'
#
loop_
_entity.id
_entity.type
_entity.pdbx_description
1 polymer ?
#
loop_
_entity_poly.entity_id
_entity_poly.type
_entity_poly.pdbx_seq_one_letter_code
_entity_poly.pdbx_strand_id
1 'polypeptide(L)'
;MCLKSWVHYNGSIGENISAHIKAVGCEETKDPGAADLALVVNTPRNGVTGEAAYQNRRENPQSVAAVTSEVEMFSDKGIPVALADVAYSNGADNALMESLKEKGLLFRLCSYAGMNTAGNVIGYTLAQGLLLAGKEGAKKVLLTRFLDDWGYQANIRQAVRRLNLTEENSKAEIKRELVEFARSLDTGTVSVSVETFWKQIFNIGVKIER
;
A
#
# COMPACT_ATOMS: atom_id res chain seq x y z
N MET A 1 -16.42 10.86 -18.47
CA MET A 1 -16.87 9.59 -17.86
C MET A 1 -16.96 9.88 -16.37
N CYS A 2 -18.17 9.87 -15.79
CA CYS A 2 -18.35 10.07 -14.36
C CYS A 2 -18.19 8.71 -13.69
N LEU A 3 -17.10 8.53 -12.94
CA LEU A 3 -16.82 7.29 -12.21
C LEU A 3 -17.25 7.48 -10.77
N LYS A 4 -18.02 6.54 -10.24
CA LYS A 4 -18.50 6.56 -8.87
C LYS A 4 -17.52 5.83 -7.96
N SER A 5 -17.05 6.51 -6.93
CA SER A 5 -16.19 5.93 -5.90
C SER A 5 -16.92 5.81 -4.57
N TRP A 6 -16.90 4.62 -3.96
CA TRP A 6 -17.30 4.47 -2.56
C TRP A 6 -16.10 4.74 -1.66
N VAL A 7 -16.34 5.47 -0.56
CA VAL A 7 -15.32 5.86 0.40
C VAL A 7 -15.78 5.56 1.81
N HIS A 8 -14.90 4.96 2.60
CA HIS A 8 -15.01 4.92 4.05
C HIS A 8 -13.67 5.29 4.69
N TYR A 9 -13.73 6.17 5.69
CA TYR A 9 -12.58 6.68 6.41
C TYR A 9 -12.97 6.94 7.87
N ASN A 10 -12.05 6.69 8.81
CA ASN A 10 -12.22 7.07 10.21
C ASN A 10 -11.37 8.34 10.48
N GLY A 11 -12.00 9.51 10.58
CA GLY A 11 -11.33 10.76 11.02
C GLY A 11 -11.47 11.97 10.07
N SER A 12 -10.63 12.99 10.27
CA SER A 12 -10.71 14.30 9.60
C SER A 12 -10.17 14.36 8.17
N ILE A 13 -9.75 13.22 7.59
CA ILE A 13 -9.15 13.18 6.25
C ILE A 13 -10.18 13.24 5.11
N GLY A 14 -11.48 13.24 5.42
CA GLY A 14 -12.57 13.24 4.46
C GLY A 14 -12.47 14.34 3.40
N GLU A 15 -12.21 15.58 3.81
CA GLU A 15 -12.08 16.72 2.87
C GLU A 15 -10.95 16.51 1.85
N ASN A 16 -9.84 15.89 2.28
CA ASN A 16 -8.71 15.56 1.41
C ASN A 16 -9.10 14.47 0.40
N ILE A 17 -9.81 13.43 0.87
CA ILE A 17 -10.32 12.37 -0.02
C ILE A 17 -11.29 12.94 -1.05
N SER A 18 -12.29 13.71 -0.63
CA SER A 18 -13.25 14.34 -1.55
C SER A 18 -12.56 15.24 -2.57
N ALA A 19 -11.52 15.98 -2.15
CA ALA A 19 -10.73 16.80 -3.06
C ALA A 19 -9.99 15.96 -4.11
N HIS A 20 -9.37 14.83 -3.73
CA HIS A 20 -8.72 13.92 -4.68
C HIS A 20 -9.71 13.28 -5.65
N ILE A 21 -10.87 12.82 -5.16
CA ILE A 21 -11.94 12.24 -5.99
C ILE A 21 -12.42 13.25 -7.03
N LYS A 22 -12.69 14.48 -6.61
CA LYS A 22 -13.08 15.56 -7.52
C LYS A 22 -11.97 15.90 -8.51
N ALA A 23 -10.71 15.91 -8.09
CA ALA A 23 -9.57 16.25 -8.95
C ALA A 23 -9.38 15.24 -10.10
N VAL A 24 -9.76 13.98 -9.90
CA VAL A 24 -9.73 12.93 -10.95
C VAL A 24 -11.04 12.83 -11.73
N GLY A 25 -11.99 13.76 -11.52
CA GLY A 25 -13.28 13.80 -12.21
C GLY A 25 -14.26 12.69 -11.80
N CYS A 26 -14.06 12.10 -10.63
CA CYS A 26 -14.96 11.11 -10.04
C CYS A 26 -15.99 11.78 -9.13
N GLU A 27 -17.06 11.05 -8.81
CA GLU A 27 -18.09 11.44 -7.83
C GLU A 27 -18.19 10.38 -6.73
N GLU A 28 -18.52 10.79 -5.51
CA GLU A 28 -18.76 9.85 -4.43
C GLU A 28 -20.15 9.22 -4.54
N THR A 29 -20.27 7.92 -4.24
CA THR A 29 -21.57 7.23 -4.18
C THR A 29 -21.82 6.65 -2.78
N LYS A 30 -23.07 6.76 -2.32
CA LYS A 30 -23.55 6.09 -1.10
C LYS A 30 -24.04 4.68 -1.34
N ASP A 31 -24.25 4.29 -2.60
CA ASP A 31 -24.60 2.94 -3.00
C ASP A 31 -23.31 2.19 -3.39
N PRO A 32 -22.83 1.23 -2.56
CA PRO A 32 -21.65 0.45 -2.87
C PRO A 32 -21.79 -0.36 -4.16
N GLY A 33 -23.01 -0.78 -4.54
CA GLY A 33 -23.26 -1.57 -5.74
C GLY A 33 -23.18 -0.76 -7.03
N ALA A 34 -23.25 0.58 -6.93
CA ALA A 34 -23.13 1.49 -8.06
C ALA A 34 -21.70 2.05 -8.25
N ALA A 35 -20.73 1.60 -7.45
CA ALA A 35 -19.35 2.08 -7.52
C ALA A 35 -18.57 1.38 -8.64
N ASP A 36 -17.86 2.16 -9.45
CA ASP A 36 -16.92 1.65 -10.45
C ASP A 36 -15.56 1.29 -9.81
N LEU A 37 -15.25 1.89 -8.66
CA LEU A 37 -14.04 1.67 -7.87
C LEU A 37 -14.35 1.88 -6.39
N ALA A 38 -13.89 1.00 -5.52
CA ALA A 38 -13.93 1.21 -4.07
C ALA A 38 -12.58 1.77 -3.60
N LEU A 39 -12.59 2.97 -3.01
CA LEU A 39 -11.45 3.53 -2.31
C LEU A 39 -11.59 3.21 -0.82
N VAL A 40 -10.80 2.24 -0.35
CA VAL A 40 -10.74 1.86 1.07
C VAL A 40 -9.55 2.56 1.71
N VAL A 41 -9.73 3.19 2.87
CA VAL A 41 -8.67 3.97 3.53
C VAL A 41 -8.41 3.44 4.94
N ASN A 42 -7.19 2.93 5.18
CA ASN A 42 -6.75 2.54 6.53
C ASN A 42 -6.20 3.77 7.25
N THR A 43 -6.79 4.16 8.38
CA THR A 43 -6.45 5.38 9.13
C THR A 43 -6.05 5.05 10.57
N PRO A 44 -5.19 5.85 11.23
CA PRO A 44 -4.81 5.60 12.61
C PRO A 44 -6.01 5.90 13.54
N ARG A 45 -6.34 4.96 14.43
CA ARG A 45 -7.54 5.06 15.28
C ARG A 45 -7.50 6.25 16.26
N ASN A 46 -6.32 6.58 16.78
CA ASN A 46 -6.13 7.70 17.71
C ASN A 46 -5.95 9.04 16.98
N GLY A 47 -6.03 9.07 15.65
CA GLY A 47 -5.79 10.27 14.83
C GLY A 47 -4.32 10.71 14.79
N VAL A 48 -3.39 9.95 15.38
CA VAL A 48 -1.96 10.26 15.41
C VAL A 48 -1.22 9.27 14.54
N THR A 49 -0.63 9.78 13.46
CA THR A 49 0.21 8.98 12.55
C THR A 49 1.59 8.79 13.17
N GLY A 50 1.95 7.54 13.47
CA GLY A 50 3.31 7.15 13.85
C GLY A 50 4.15 6.75 12.64
N GLU A 51 5.45 6.56 12.83
CA GLU A 51 6.36 6.08 11.77
C GLU A 51 6.31 4.55 11.65
N ALA A 52 6.09 4.04 10.45
CA ALA A 52 5.90 2.61 10.18
C ALA A 52 7.07 1.76 10.67
N ALA A 53 8.28 2.30 10.64
CA ALA A 53 9.46 1.57 11.06
C ALA A 53 9.55 1.30 12.58
N TYR A 54 8.71 1.97 13.38
CA TYR A 54 8.62 1.80 14.84
C TYR A 54 7.26 1.28 15.30
N GLN A 55 6.44 0.82 14.36
CA GLN A 55 5.11 0.29 14.67
C GLN A 55 5.17 -0.97 15.54
N ASN A 56 4.14 -1.16 16.37
CA ASN A 56 3.92 -2.42 17.06
C ASN A 56 3.14 -3.37 16.15
N ARG A 57 3.79 -4.46 15.72
CA ARG A 57 3.22 -5.43 14.76
C ARG A 57 1.91 -6.10 15.18
N ARG A 58 1.48 -5.95 16.44
CA ARG A 58 0.24 -6.53 16.99
C ARG A 58 -0.81 -5.48 17.37
N GLU A 59 -0.61 -4.22 17.00
CA GLU A 59 -1.58 -3.18 17.32
C GLU A 59 -2.89 -3.37 16.56
N ASN A 60 -3.99 -3.21 17.31
CA ASN A 60 -5.33 -2.89 16.80
C ASN A 60 -5.98 -3.87 15.78
N PRO A 61 -6.23 -5.14 16.18
CA PRO A 61 -6.85 -6.15 15.31
C PRO A 61 -8.26 -5.79 14.82
N GLN A 62 -9.01 -4.95 15.55
CA GLN A 62 -10.39 -4.58 15.16
C GLN A 62 -10.42 -3.67 13.93
N SER A 63 -9.54 -2.66 13.86
CA SER A 63 -9.45 -1.76 12.70
C SER A 63 -8.99 -2.51 11.46
N VAL A 64 -7.98 -3.37 11.62
CA VAL A 64 -7.48 -4.25 10.56
C VAL A 64 -8.58 -5.18 10.04
N ALA A 65 -9.34 -5.79 10.94
CA ALA A 65 -10.44 -6.68 10.56
C ALA A 65 -11.53 -5.95 9.77
N ALA A 66 -11.89 -4.72 10.16
CA ALA A 66 -12.88 -3.91 9.44
C ALA A 66 -12.41 -3.58 8.01
N VAL A 67 -11.20 -3.03 7.86
CA VAL A 67 -10.61 -2.70 6.54
C VAL A 67 -10.50 -3.94 5.67
N THR A 68 -10.00 -5.05 6.22
CA THR A 68 -9.84 -6.30 5.47
C THR A 68 -11.19 -6.87 5.02
N SER A 69 -12.24 -6.76 5.86
CA SER A 69 -13.58 -7.23 5.51
C SER A 69 -14.23 -6.37 4.43
N GLU A 70 -13.96 -5.06 4.40
CA GLU A 70 -14.42 -4.19 3.30
C GLU A 70 -13.73 -4.56 1.98
N VAL A 71 -12.40 -4.73 2.00
CA VAL A 71 -11.64 -5.19 0.82
C VAL A 71 -12.21 -6.49 0.27
N GLU A 72 -12.45 -7.47 1.14
CA GLU A 72 -13.05 -8.76 0.81
C GLU A 72 -14.45 -8.59 0.19
N MET A 73 -15.34 -7.85 0.86
CA MET A 73 -16.70 -7.60 0.38
C MET A 73 -16.74 -6.97 -1.03
N PHE A 74 -15.94 -5.93 -1.29
CA PHE A 74 -15.91 -5.29 -2.61
C PHE A 74 -15.31 -6.21 -3.66
N SER A 75 -14.23 -6.90 -3.32
CA SER A 75 -13.58 -7.85 -4.22
C SER A 75 -14.50 -9.01 -4.59
N ASP A 76 -15.34 -9.51 -3.66
CA ASP A 76 -16.31 -10.59 -3.90
C ASP A 76 -17.46 -10.14 -4.80
N LYS A 77 -17.81 -8.85 -4.76
CA LYS A 77 -18.77 -8.22 -5.67
C LYS A 77 -18.17 -7.89 -7.04
N GLY A 78 -16.89 -8.17 -7.27
CA GLY A 78 -16.18 -7.84 -8.51
C GLY A 78 -15.92 -6.34 -8.68
N ILE A 79 -16.07 -5.54 -7.62
CA ILE A 79 -15.77 -4.11 -7.63
C ILE A 79 -14.25 -3.95 -7.39
N PRO A 80 -13.51 -3.27 -8.30
CA PRO A 80 -12.09 -3.03 -8.10
C PRO A 80 -11.82 -2.27 -6.80
N VAL A 81 -10.80 -2.68 -6.04
CA VAL A 81 -10.47 -2.07 -4.75
C VAL A 81 -9.11 -1.38 -4.82
N ALA A 82 -9.09 -0.08 -4.49
CA ALA A 82 -7.88 0.70 -4.31
C ALA A 82 -7.72 0.97 -2.80
N LEU A 83 -6.61 0.52 -2.21
CA LEU A 83 -6.40 0.59 -0.75
C LEU A 83 -5.33 1.61 -0.39
N ALA A 84 -5.75 2.68 0.28
CA ALA A 84 -4.88 3.75 0.76
C ALA A 84 -4.54 3.51 2.23
N ASP A 85 -3.29 3.15 2.52
CA ASP A 85 -2.82 2.89 3.87
C ASP A 85 -2.15 4.13 4.48
N VAL A 86 -2.88 4.83 5.36
CA VAL A 86 -2.44 6.07 5.99
C VAL A 86 -2.33 5.94 7.52
N ALA A 87 -2.37 4.71 8.04
CA ALA A 87 -2.22 4.44 9.47
C ALA A 87 -0.83 4.83 10.00
N TYR A 88 0.21 4.65 9.17
CA TYR A 88 1.58 5.01 9.50
C TYR A 88 2.20 5.89 8.40
N SER A 89 3.19 6.70 8.78
CA SER A 89 4.03 7.42 7.82
C SER A 89 5.16 6.51 7.34
N ASN A 90 5.58 6.73 6.09
CA ASN A 90 6.74 6.10 5.47
C ASN A 90 6.76 4.57 5.62
N GLY A 91 5.64 3.90 5.33
CA GLY A 91 5.60 2.44 5.22
C GLY A 91 4.23 1.87 5.60
N ALA A 92 4.01 0.63 5.19
CA ALA A 92 2.77 -0.09 5.41
C ALA A 92 2.50 -0.39 6.90
N ASP A 93 1.22 -0.50 7.25
CA ASP A 93 0.73 -1.16 8.45
C ASP A 93 0.94 -2.68 8.34
N ASN A 94 1.87 -3.22 9.13
CA ASN A 94 2.20 -4.65 9.12
C ASN A 94 0.99 -5.51 9.49
N ALA A 95 0.15 -5.09 10.43
CA ALA A 95 -0.99 -5.90 10.86
C ALA A 95 -2.04 -5.99 9.75
N LEU A 96 -2.28 -4.88 9.03
CA LEU A 96 -3.12 -4.86 7.84
C LEU A 96 -2.59 -5.77 6.74
N MET A 97 -1.30 -5.63 6.40
CA MET A 97 -0.71 -6.37 5.28
C MET A 97 -0.64 -7.88 5.53
N GLU A 98 -0.34 -8.31 6.77
CA GLU A 98 -0.40 -9.73 7.14
C GLU A 98 -1.84 -10.26 7.07
N SER A 99 -2.83 -9.50 7.55
CA SER A 99 -4.26 -9.88 7.46
C SER A 99 -4.72 -10.04 6.00
N LEU A 100 -4.31 -9.12 5.11
CA LEU A 100 -4.59 -9.22 3.67
C LEU A 100 -3.89 -10.44 3.05
N LYS A 101 -2.67 -10.75 3.47
CA LYS A 101 -1.90 -11.91 3.00
C LYS A 101 -2.56 -13.22 3.41
N GLU A 102 -2.87 -13.38 4.69
CA GLU A 102 -3.50 -14.58 5.26
C GLU A 102 -4.85 -14.89 4.60
N LYS A 103 -5.60 -13.86 4.22
CA LYS A 103 -6.87 -13.99 3.49
C LYS A 103 -6.75 -14.07 1.96
N GLY A 104 -5.53 -14.03 1.40
CA GLY A 104 -5.33 -14.06 -0.05
C GLY A 104 -5.86 -12.83 -0.80
N LEU A 105 -5.93 -11.67 -0.14
CA LEU A 105 -6.50 -10.44 -0.69
C LEU A 105 -5.47 -9.51 -1.35
N LEU A 106 -4.18 -9.66 -1.06
CA LEU A 106 -3.12 -8.75 -1.56
C LEU A 106 -3.22 -8.48 -3.08
N PHE A 107 -3.32 -9.54 -3.89
CA PHE A 107 -3.39 -9.42 -5.35
C PHE A 107 -4.81 -9.34 -5.92
N ARG A 108 -5.83 -9.22 -5.05
CA ARG A 108 -7.22 -8.88 -5.44
C ARG A 108 -7.45 -7.37 -5.50
N LEU A 109 -6.56 -6.58 -4.88
CA LEU A 109 -6.52 -5.13 -5.05
C LEU A 109 -6.20 -4.77 -6.51
N CYS A 110 -6.57 -3.57 -6.92
CA CYS A 110 -6.10 -2.96 -8.17
C CYS A 110 -5.00 -1.91 -7.93
N SER A 111 -4.90 -1.39 -6.70
CA SER A 111 -3.93 -0.38 -6.30
C SER A 111 -3.72 -0.38 -4.78
N TYR A 112 -2.51 -0.06 -4.35
CA TYR A 112 -2.12 0.07 -2.94
C TYR A 112 -1.01 1.13 -2.79
N ALA A 113 -1.04 1.89 -1.70
CA ALA A 113 0.12 2.66 -1.24
C ALA A 113 0.07 2.86 0.29
N GLY A 114 1.24 2.91 0.92
CA GLY A 114 1.41 3.14 2.36
C GLY A 114 2.57 4.07 2.75
N MET A 115 3.22 4.74 1.80
CA MET A 115 4.41 5.57 2.07
C MET A 115 4.13 7.07 1.88
N ASN A 116 4.89 7.92 2.61
CA ASN A 116 4.93 9.39 2.53
C ASN A 116 3.81 10.07 3.35
N THR A 117 3.11 11.06 2.79
CA THR A 117 2.00 11.77 3.44
C THR A 117 0.66 11.19 3.00
N ALA A 118 -0.38 11.37 3.83
CA ALA A 118 -1.70 10.82 3.55
C ALA A 118 -2.29 11.28 2.20
N GLY A 119 -2.06 12.54 1.81
CA GLY A 119 -2.48 13.05 0.48
C GLY A 119 -1.77 12.34 -0.67
N ASN A 120 -0.45 12.10 -0.55
CA ASN A 120 0.29 11.37 -1.59
C ASN A 120 -0.19 9.92 -1.71
N VAL A 121 -0.45 9.25 -0.58
CA VAL A 121 -1.01 7.90 -0.55
C VAL A 121 -2.37 7.85 -1.22
N ILE A 122 -3.30 8.74 -0.84
CA ILE A 122 -4.66 8.78 -1.40
C ILE A 122 -4.61 9.08 -2.89
N GLY A 123 -3.89 10.13 -3.30
CA GLY A 123 -3.78 10.53 -4.70
C GLY A 123 -3.17 9.44 -5.58
N TYR A 124 -2.07 8.81 -5.13
CA TYR A 124 -1.45 7.70 -5.87
C TYR A 124 -2.42 6.52 -5.97
N THR A 125 -2.99 6.11 -4.85
CA THR A 125 -3.87 4.95 -4.76
C THR A 125 -5.06 5.10 -5.70
N LEU A 126 -5.73 6.26 -5.65
CA LEU A 126 -6.90 6.54 -6.47
C LEU A 126 -6.55 6.63 -7.96
N ALA A 127 -5.52 7.40 -8.34
CA ALA A 127 -5.13 7.53 -9.74
C ALA A 127 -4.70 6.19 -10.35
N GLN A 128 -3.90 5.40 -9.64
CA GLN A 128 -3.51 4.06 -10.08
C GLN A 128 -4.70 3.10 -10.14
N GLY A 129 -5.61 3.16 -9.17
CA GLY A 129 -6.82 2.33 -9.16
C GLY A 129 -7.67 2.56 -10.40
N LEU A 130 -7.92 3.83 -10.74
CA LEU A 130 -8.66 4.21 -11.95
C LEU A 130 -7.93 3.80 -13.24
N LEU A 131 -6.60 3.90 -13.26
CA LEU A 131 -5.80 3.57 -14.44
C LEU A 131 -5.60 2.07 -14.65
N LEU A 132 -5.53 1.27 -13.58
CA LEU A 132 -5.13 -0.14 -13.62
C LEU A 132 -6.23 -1.13 -13.26
N ALA A 133 -7.42 -0.67 -12.84
CA ALA A 133 -8.58 -1.53 -12.62
C ALA A 133 -8.81 -2.46 -13.84
N GLY A 134 -8.84 -3.77 -13.57
CA GLY A 134 -9.03 -4.80 -14.60
C GLY A 134 -7.84 -5.04 -15.53
N LYS A 135 -6.69 -4.38 -15.33
CA LYS A 135 -5.50 -4.51 -16.19
C LYS A 135 -4.45 -5.45 -15.58
N GLU A 136 -3.80 -6.22 -16.43
CA GLU A 136 -2.73 -7.16 -16.02
C GLU A 136 -1.55 -6.46 -15.32
N GLY A 137 -1.26 -5.21 -15.71
CA GLY A 137 -0.22 -4.38 -15.12
C GLY A 137 -0.41 -4.07 -13.63
N ALA A 138 -1.63 -4.17 -13.09
CA ALA A 138 -1.93 -3.92 -11.69
C ALA A 138 -1.08 -4.77 -10.74
N LYS A 139 -0.91 -6.06 -11.06
CA LYS A 139 -0.15 -7.00 -10.21
C LYS A 139 1.33 -6.61 -10.09
N LYS A 140 1.93 -6.10 -11.17
CA LYS A 140 3.33 -5.65 -11.17
C LYS A 140 3.49 -4.40 -10.30
N VAL A 141 2.57 -3.43 -10.42
CA VAL A 141 2.59 -2.21 -9.61
C VAL A 141 2.36 -2.53 -8.15
N LEU A 142 1.36 -3.37 -7.83
CA LEU A 142 1.12 -3.85 -6.47
C LEU A 142 2.36 -4.51 -5.87
N LEU A 143 3.00 -5.41 -6.61
CA LEU A 143 4.22 -6.05 -6.11
C LEU A 143 5.32 -5.03 -5.85
N THR A 144 5.53 -4.05 -6.73
CA THR A 144 6.48 -2.95 -6.47
C THR A 144 6.13 -2.21 -5.17
N ARG A 145 4.85 -1.92 -4.92
CA ARG A 145 4.41 -1.24 -3.70
C ARG A 145 4.55 -2.13 -2.45
N PHE A 146 4.30 -3.43 -2.53
CA PHE A 146 4.53 -4.34 -1.42
C PHE A 146 6.01 -4.47 -1.08
N LEU A 147 6.89 -4.51 -2.08
CA LEU A 147 8.34 -4.55 -1.85
C LEU A 147 8.86 -3.25 -1.24
N ASP A 148 8.40 -2.10 -1.73
CA ASP A 148 8.85 -0.80 -1.24
C ASP A 148 8.19 -0.45 0.11
N ASP A 149 6.87 -0.34 0.18
CA ASP A 149 6.18 0.19 1.36
C ASP A 149 6.16 -0.78 2.53
N TRP A 150 5.98 -2.07 2.24
CA TRP A 150 5.86 -3.08 3.28
C TRP A 150 7.20 -3.77 3.54
N GLY A 151 7.81 -4.40 2.54
CA GLY A 151 9.10 -5.06 2.69
C GLY A 151 10.20 -4.08 3.13
N TYR A 152 10.41 -3.01 2.38
CA TYR A 152 11.54 -2.12 2.64
C TYR A 152 11.27 -1.09 3.74
N GLN A 153 10.30 -0.21 3.53
CA GLN A 153 10.08 0.97 4.37
C GLN A 153 9.66 0.60 5.80
N ALA A 154 8.72 -0.33 5.94
CA ALA A 154 8.23 -0.78 7.24
C ALA A 154 9.15 -1.81 7.94
N ASN A 155 9.91 -2.62 7.20
CA ASN A 155 10.61 -3.78 7.79
C ASN A 155 12.14 -3.76 7.64
N ILE A 156 12.68 -3.60 6.43
CA ILE A 156 14.12 -3.82 6.17
C ILE A 156 14.98 -2.59 6.46
N ARG A 157 14.49 -1.38 6.14
CA ARG A 157 15.29 -0.14 6.11
C ARG A 157 16.03 0.13 7.43
N GLN A 158 15.36 0.00 8.58
CA GLN A 158 16.00 0.26 9.88
C GLN A 158 16.97 -0.86 10.29
N ALA A 159 16.72 -2.10 9.88
CA ALA A 159 17.65 -3.20 10.13
C ALA A 159 18.97 -2.94 9.41
N VAL A 160 18.91 -2.57 8.13
CA VAL A 160 20.11 -2.23 7.33
C VAL A 160 20.81 -0.99 7.87
N ARG A 161 20.08 0.06 8.26
CA ARG A 161 20.70 1.26 8.88
C ARG A 161 21.54 0.92 10.12
N ARG A 162 21.10 -0.04 10.95
CA ARG A 162 21.83 -0.46 12.16
C ARG A 162 23.13 -1.20 11.87
N LEU A 163 23.29 -1.78 10.69
CA LEU A 163 24.51 -2.50 10.29
C LEU A 163 25.66 -1.55 9.92
N ASN A 164 25.38 -0.25 9.71
CA ASN A 164 26.38 0.78 9.37
C ASN A 164 27.29 0.37 8.18
N LEU A 165 26.69 -0.21 7.15
CA LEU A 165 27.37 -0.69 5.96
C LEU A 165 27.70 0.46 5.00
N THR A 166 28.64 0.21 4.08
CA THR A 166 28.82 1.08 2.90
C THR A 166 27.55 1.10 2.05
N GLU A 167 27.41 2.07 1.14
CA GLU A 167 26.26 2.15 0.24
C GLU A 167 26.09 0.87 -0.59
N GLU A 168 27.17 0.35 -1.16
CA GLU A 168 27.11 -0.85 -2.00
C GLU A 168 26.74 -2.10 -1.20
N ASN A 169 27.30 -2.26 0.01
CA ASN A 169 26.94 -3.37 0.89
C ASN A 169 25.49 -3.24 1.40
N SER A 170 25.02 -2.01 1.64
CA SER A 170 23.61 -1.75 1.98
C SER A 170 22.68 -2.16 0.84
N LYS A 171 23.00 -1.82 -0.42
CA LYS A 171 22.21 -2.22 -1.59
C LYS A 171 22.16 -3.74 -1.75
N ALA A 172 23.29 -4.42 -1.58
CA ALA A 172 23.36 -5.88 -1.63
C ALA A 172 22.48 -6.53 -0.56
N GLU A 173 22.53 -6.01 0.67
CA GLU A 173 21.73 -6.52 1.78
C GLU A 173 20.22 -6.26 1.58
N ILE A 174 19.84 -5.04 1.17
CA ILE A 174 18.44 -4.70 0.86
C ILE A 174 17.92 -5.62 -0.26
N LYS A 175 18.72 -5.85 -1.30
CA LYS A 175 18.34 -6.75 -2.41
C LYS A 175 18.10 -8.16 -1.91
N ARG A 176 18.98 -8.70 -1.06
CA ARG A 176 18.86 -10.05 -0.48
C ARG A 176 17.55 -10.19 0.30
N GLU A 177 17.31 -9.29 1.25
CA GLU A 177 16.12 -9.28 2.09
C GLU A 177 14.82 -9.10 1.28
N LEU A 178 14.83 -8.23 0.26
CA LEU A 178 13.65 -8.04 -0.61
C LEU A 178 13.35 -9.26 -1.47
N VAL A 179 14.35 -10.00 -1.95
CA VAL A 179 14.13 -11.26 -2.67
C VAL A 179 13.51 -12.31 -1.76
N GLU A 180 13.97 -12.41 -0.52
CA GLU A 180 13.39 -13.32 0.49
C GLU A 180 11.94 -12.91 0.82
N PHE A 181 11.70 -11.62 1.02
CA PHE A 181 10.36 -11.09 1.26
C PHE A 181 9.42 -11.36 0.08
N ALA A 182 9.86 -11.15 -1.16
CA ALA A 182 9.05 -11.41 -2.36
C ALA A 182 8.65 -12.88 -2.52
N ARG A 183 9.56 -13.81 -2.17
CA ARG A 183 9.25 -15.25 -2.13
C ARG A 183 8.15 -15.56 -1.13
N SER A 184 8.10 -14.85 0.00
CA SER A 184 7.05 -15.04 1.00
C SER A 184 5.65 -14.62 0.53
N LEU A 185 5.53 -13.90 -0.58
CA LEU A 185 4.26 -13.46 -1.17
C LEU A 185 3.74 -14.40 -2.27
N ASP A 186 4.37 -15.58 -2.44
CA ASP A 186 4.01 -16.58 -3.46
C ASP A 186 3.97 -16.03 -4.91
N THR A 187 4.83 -15.04 -5.19
CA THR A 187 4.85 -14.33 -6.49
C THR A 187 5.65 -15.02 -7.59
N GLY A 188 6.19 -16.21 -7.30
CA GLY A 188 7.18 -16.90 -8.13
C GLY A 188 8.58 -16.29 -8.01
N THR A 189 9.48 -16.66 -8.92
CA THR A 189 10.81 -16.05 -8.97
C THR A 189 10.71 -14.63 -9.48
N VAL A 190 11.28 -13.68 -8.72
CA VAL A 190 11.41 -12.30 -9.13
C VAL A 190 12.87 -11.85 -9.03
N SER A 191 13.35 -11.15 -10.06
CA SER A 191 14.60 -10.39 -9.99
C SER A 191 14.29 -9.02 -9.38
N VAL A 192 15.03 -8.64 -8.35
CA VAL A 192 14.94 -7.33 -7.71
C VAL A 192 16.25 -6.58 -7.94
N SER A 193 16.18 -5.38 -8.51
CA SER A 193 17.28 -4.41 -8.47
C SER A 193 16.98 -3.30 -7.48
N VAL A 194 18.00 -2.86 -6.75
CA VAL A 194 17.90 -1.77 -5.77
C VAL A 194 18.78 -0.60 -6.22
N GLU A 195 18.15 0.55 -6.43
CA GLU A 195 18.82 1.82 -6.68
C GLU A 195 18.66 2.71 -5.45
N THR A 196 19.72 3.41 -5.03
CA THR A 196 19.70 4.40 -3.96
C THR A 196 19.66 5.79 -4.56
N PHE A 197 19.00 6.73 -3.88
CA PHE A 197 18.95 8.13 -4.30
C PHE A 197 19.79 8.99 -3.35
N TRP A 198 20.55 9.93 -3.90
CA TRP A 198 21.36 10.88 -3.12
C TRP A 198 22.36 10.23 -2.14
N LYS A 199 22.83 9.01 -2.44
CA LYS A 199 23.66 8.18 -1.56
C LYS A 199 23.01 7.87 -0.20
N GLN A 200 21.68 7.85 -0.15
CA GLN A 200 20.90 7.53 1.04
C GLN A 200 20.01 6.31 0.81
N ILE A 201 19.85 5.52 1.87
CA ILE A 201 18.93 4.37 1.92
C ILE A 201 17.58 4.77 2.54
N PHE A 202 17.10 5.99 2.25
CA PHE A 202 15.74 6.38 2.66
C PHE A 202 14.72 5.98 1.59
N ASN A 203 15.06 6.24 0.32
CA ASN A 203 14.27 5.86 -0.84
C ASN A 203 15.05 4.87 -1.68
N ILE A 204 14.36 3.87 -2.23
CA ILE A 204 14.95 2.94 -3.19
C ILE A 204 14.12 2.85 -4.45
N GLY A 205 14.78 2.56 -5.58
CA GLY A 205 14.12 2.10 -6.78
C GLY A 205 14.06 0.58 -6.77
N VAL A 206 12.86 0.00 -6.89
CA VAL A 206 12.64 -1.46 -7.02
C VAL A 206 12.19 -1.75 -8.45
N LYS A 207 12.99 -2.52 -9.20
CA LYS A 207 12.57 -3.07 -10.50
C LYS A 207 12.34 -4.56 -10.36
N ILE A 208 11.23 -5.00 -10.96
CA ILE A 208 10.83 -6.42 -11.04
C ILE A 208 10.99 -6.85 -12.49
N GLU A 209 11.86 -7.82 -12.72
CA GLU A 209 12.04 -8.49 -14.01
C GLU A 209 11.42 -9.89 -13.91
N ARG A 210 10.60 -10.23 -14.90
CA ARG A 210 9.98 -11.53 -15.10
C ARG A 210 10.31 -12.00 -16.51
#